data_AF-A0A2T9ZFM1-F1
#
_entry.id   AF-A0A2T9ZFM1-F1
#
_cell.length_a   1.000
_cell.length_b   1.000
_cell.length_c   1.000
_cell.angle_alpha   90.00
_cell.angle_beta   90.00
_cell.angle_gamma   90.00
#
_symmetry.space_group_name_H-M   'P 1'
#
loop_
_entity.id
_entity.type
_entity.pdbx_description
1 polymer ?
#
loop_
_entity_poly.entity_id
_entity_poly.type
_entity_poly.pdbx_seq_one_letter_code
_entity_poly.pdbx_strand_id
1 'polypeptide(L)'
;MNKYDQIQGFRRNMGPLLPLFLSGFVTYFGLILKTGTDPIFWILNFVFRDTLNFGVVIYCILVLLVFTLIYQRYLSELDSFNSKFLLYMRRKYFHLLIIFLIVPPLYVSPTTCSLSLSFAFFGMCVSEFVRVLDFGGFGKQISEFYKSSLDEKDSGKLAMSHIYLLFGCAFPIWIENNFSVQALSGVLAVGIGDAVASIIGIKFGRHRWFGSKKSIEGTLGFICSILASSLCIEYFANPSNKFTFQKAIIS
;
A
#
# COMPACT_ATOMS: atom_id res chain seq x y z
N MET A 1 -33.78 21.86 -5.07
CA MET A 1 -33.67 20.44 -5.49
C MET A 1 -34.89 19.72 -4.97
N ASN A 2 -35.72 19.13 -5.84
CA ASN A 2 -37.02 18.57 -5.42
C ASN A 2 -36.83 17.20 -4.75
N LYS A 3 -37.75 16.81 -3.87
CA LYS A 3 -37.69 15.55 -3.09
C LYS A 3 -37.56 14.31 -3.99
N TYR A 4 -38.12 14.38 -5.19
CA TYR A 4 -38.02 13.36 -6.23
C TYR A 4 -36.57 13.18 -6.74
N ASP A 5 -35.84 14.28 -6.98
CA ASP A 5 -34.44 14.24 -7.41
C ASP A 5 -33.51 13.69 -6.33
N GLN A 6 -33.82 13.97 -5.06
CA GLN A 6 -33.10 13.40 -3.92
C GLN A 6 -33.31 11.87 -3.82
N ILE A 7 -34.55 11.39 -4.02
CA ILE A 7 -34.87 9.96 -3.97
C ILE A 7 -34.29 9.21 -5.18
N GLN A 8 -34.34 9.80 -6.38
CA GLN A 8 -33.71 9.26 -7.58
C GLN A 8 -32.18 9.21 -7.45
N GLY A 9 -31.56 10.27 -6.94
CA GLY A 9 -30.13 10.29 -6.63
C GLY A 9 -29.73 9.22 -5.62
N PHE A 10 -30.52 9.05 -4.54
CA PHE A 10 -30.30 8.01 -3.54
C PHE A 10 -30.43 6.61 -4.13
N ARG A 11 -31.48 6.31 -4.92
CA ARG A 11 -31.63 5.00 -5.60
C ARG A 11 -30.48 4.71 -6.55
N ARG A 12 -30.02 5.71 -7.31
CA ARG A 12 -28.89 5.57 -8.24
C ARG A 12 -27.58 5.24 -7.52
N ASN A 13 -27.37 5.81 -6.34
CA ASN A 13 -26.17 5.57 -5.52
C ASN A 13 -26.25 4.27 -4.70
N MET A 14 -27.45 3.79 -4.35
CA MET A 14 -27.66 2.56 -3.57
C MET A 14 -27.70 1.28 -4.43
N GLY A 15 -28.02 1.38 -5.72
CA GLY A 15 -28.07 0.22 -6.62
C GLY A 15 -26.82 -0.67 -6.62
N PRO A 16 -25.60 -0.10 -6.69
CA PRO A 16 -24.35 -0.87 -6.67
C PRO A 16 -24.00 -1.48 -5.30
N LEU A 17 -24.59 -0.99 -4.20
CA LEU A 17 -24.29 -1.47 -2.85
C LEU A 17 -24.92 -2.84 -2.56
N LEU A 18 -26.12 -3.10 -3.09
CA LEU A 18 -26.84 -4.33 -2.79
C LEU A 18 -26.08 -5.61 -3.22
N PRO A 19 -25.52 -5.71 -4.44
CA PRO A 19 -24.68 -6.86 -4.82
C PRO A 19 -23.43 -7.02 -3.95
N LEU A 20 -22.82 -5.91 -3.52
CA LEU A 20 -21.65 -5.94 -2.61
C LEU A 20 -22.03 -6.51 -1.24
N PHE A 21 -23.13 -6.07 -0.64
CA PHE A 21 -23.62 -6.63 0.61
C PHE A 21 -24.00 -8.11 0.47
N LEU A 22 -24.69 -8.50 -0.61
CA LEU A 22 -25.01 -9.90 -0.86
C LEU A 22 -23.75 -10.76 -1.01
N SER A 23 -22.78 -10.31 -1.81
CA SER A 23 -21.53 -11.07 -2.00
C SER A 23 -20.73 -11.19 -0.70
N GLY A 24 -20.65 -10.13 0.10
CA GLY A 24 -20.03 -10.16 1.42
C GLY A 24 -20.74 -11.13 2.37
N PHE A 25 -22.07 -11.10 2.42
CA PHE A 25 -22.88 -12.00 3.24
C PHE A 25 -22.70 -13.48 2.83
N VAL A 26 -22.79 -13.76 1.52
CA VAL A 26 -22.60 -15.12 0.98
C VAL A 26 -21.19 -15.63 1.28
N THR A 27 -20.18 -14.78 1.11
CA THR A 27 -18.78 -15.14 1.41
C THR A 27 -18.59 -15.41 2.90
N TYR A 28 -19.11 -14.55 3.77
CA TYR A 28 -19.04 -14.70 5.22
C TYR A 28 -19.70 -16.01 5.69
N PHE A 29 -20.92 -16.26 5.24
CA PHE A 29 -21.65 -17.47 5.58
C PHE A 29 -20.96 -18.72 5.01
N GLY A 30 -20.48 -18.66 3.76
CA GLY A 30 -19.70 -19.73 3.15
C GLY A 30 -18.42 -20.06 3.94
N LEU A 31 -17.75 -19.06 4.51
CA LEU A 31 -16.59 -19.27 5.38
C LEU A 31 -16.97 -19.95 6.69
N ILE A 32 -18.10 -19.57 7.32
CA ILE A 32 -18.60 -20.26 8.51
C ILE A 32 -18.89 -21.72 8.19
N LEU A 33 -19.60 -22.00 7.10
CA LEU A 33 -19.93 -23.37 6.69
C LEU A 33 -18.66 -24.21 6.43
N LYS A 34 -17.63 -23.60 5.82
CA LYS A 34 -16.39 -24.30 5.48
C LYS A 34 -15.46 -24.51 6.68
N THR A 35 -15.35 -23.53 7.57
CA THR A 35 -14.36 -23.52 8.65
C THR A 35 -14.93 -23.97 10.00
N GLY A 36 -16.26 -23.93 10.16
CA GLY A 36 -16.93 -24.18 11.43
C GLY A 36 -16.74 -23.09 12.48
N THR A 37 -16.10 -21.97 12.11
CA THR A 37 -15.78 -20.87 13.02
C THR A 37 -16.24 -19.54 12.45
N ASP A 38 -16.63 -18.63 13.33
CA ASP A 38 -16.88 -17.25 12.97
C ASP A 38 -15.58 -16.58 12.45
N PRO A 39 -15.56 -16.00 11.22
CA PRO A 39 -14.35 -15.43 10.64
C PRO A 39 -13.78 -14.27 11.45
N ILE A 40 -14.63 -13.43 12.07
CA ILE A 40 -14.15 -12.31 12.89
C ILE A 40 -13.47 -12.86 14.13
N PHE A 41 -14.11 -13.82 14.81
CA PHE A 41 -13.51 -14.50 15.95
C PHE A 41 -12.17 -15.16 15.59
N TRP A 42 -12.10 -15.81 14.42
CA TRP A 42 -10.85 -16.40 13.92
C TRP A 42 -9.74 -15.36 13.75
N ILE A 43 -10.04 -14.21 13.13
CA ILE A 43 -9.06 -13.11 12.94
C ILE A 43 -8.59 -12.57 14.29
N LEU A 44 -9.51 -12.31 15.22
CA LEU A 44 -9.17 -11.83 16.56
C LEU A 44 -8.26 -12.85 17.26
N ASN A 45 -8.63 -14.12 17.26
CA ASN A 45 -7.82 -15.17 17.87
C ASN A 45 -6.43 -15.26 17.19
N PHE A 46 -6.37 -15.20 15.85
CA PHE A 46 -5.11 -15.23 15.11
C PHE A 46 -4.17 -14.07 15.49
N VAL A 47 -4.72 -12.86 15.63
CA VAL A 47 -3.94 -11.65 15.98
C VAL A 47 -3.53 -11.65 17.44
N PHE A 48 -4.43 -11.94 18.37
CA PHE A 48 -4.19 -11.74 19.80
C PHE A 48 -3.55 -12.94 20.51
N ARG A 49 -3.62 -14.15 19.94
CA ARG A 49 -3.06 -15.35 20.58
C ARG A 49 -1.54 -15.44 20.47
N ASP A 50 -0.97 -14.91 19.39
CA ASP A 50 0.46 -14.98 19.11
C ASP A 50 1.09 -13.60 19.31
N THR A 51 2.15 -13.52 20.12
CA THR A 51 2.81 -12.26 20.47
C THR A 51 3.50 -11.59 19.29
N LEU A 52 3.99 -12.36 18.31
CA LEU A 52 4.60 -11.83 17.09
C LEU A 52 3.53 -11.24 16.16
N ASN A 53 2.40 -11.93 16.00
CA ASN A 53 1.28 -11.41 15.21
C ASN A 53 0.74 -10.10 15.80
N PHE A 54 0.50 -10.08 17.11
CA PHE A 54 0.07 -8.87 17.81
C PHE A 54 1.12 -7.76 17.70
N GLY A 55 2.41 -8.08 17.91
CA GLY A 55 3.52 -7.13 17.79
C GLY A 55 3.63 -6.51 16.39
N VAL A 56 3.41 -7.29 15.33
CA VAL A 56 3.39 -6.81 13.94
C VAL A 56 2.24 -5.81 13.72
N VAL A 57 1.05 -6.09 14.24
CA VAL A 57 -0.08 -5.16 14.13
C VAL A 57 0.21 -3.84 14.85
N ILE A 58 0.75 -3.90 16.08
CA ILE A 58 1.17 -2.70 16.82
C ILE A 58 2.25 -1.93 16.06
N TYR A 59 3.25 -2.62 15.52
CA TYR A 59 4.28 -2.00 14.70
C TYR A 59 3.69 -1.25 13.51
N CYS A 60 2.78 -1.87 12.74
CA CYS A 60 2.11 -1.23 11.60
C CYS A 60 1.34 0.02 12.02
N ILE A 61 0.61 -0.02 13.15
CA ILE A 61 -0.13 1.13 13.68
C ILE A 61 0.84 2.27 14.06
N LEU A 62 1.95 1.96 14.74
CA LEU A 62 2.95 2.94 15.13
C LEU A 62 3.64 3.57 13.92
N VAL A 63 3.98 2.78 12.91
CA VAL A 63 4.54 3.29 11.64
C VAL A 63 3.54 4.24 10.98
N LEU A 64 2.28 3.84 10.83
CA LEU A 64 1.24 4.71 10.25
C LEU A 64 1.08 6.01 11.04
N LEU A 65 1.08 5.94 12.37
CA LEU A 65 0.98 7.11 13.25
C LEU A 65 2.18 8.06 13.05
N VAL A 66 3.40 7.55 13.18
CA VAL A 66 4.63 8.34 13.04
C VAL A 66 4.71 8.99 11.67
N PHE A 67 4.47 8.23 10.60
CA PHE A 67 4.44 8.77 9.25
C PHE A 67 3.36 9.84 9.11
N THR A 68 2.13 9.62 9.58
CA THR A 68 1.06 10.63 9.53
C THR A 68 1.46 11.93 10.23
N LEU A 69 2.09 11.86 11.41
CA LEU A 69 2.58 13.05 12.13
C LEU A 69 3.68 13.77 11.35
N ILE A 70 4.62 13.03 10.75
CA ILE A 70 5.65 13.59 9.86
C ILE A 70 5.01 14.27 8.65
N TYR A 71 4.01 13.63 8.02
CA TYR A 71 3.33 14.18 6.85
C TYR A 71 2.60 15.49 7.16
N GLN A 72 1.89 15.56 8.30
CA GLN A 72 1.20 16.77 8.73
C GLN A 72 2.18 17.94 8.92
N ARG A 73 3.32 17.68 9.57
CA ARG A 73 4.38 18.68 9.75
C ARG A 73 4.99 19.08 8.41
N TYR A 74 5.34 18.10 7.58
CA TYR A 74 5.95 18.32 6.27
C TYR A 74 5.05 19.16 5.34
N LEU A 75 3.74 18.86 5.30
CA LEU A 75 2.78 19.60 4.49
C LEU A 75 2.69 21.07 4.93
N SER A 76 2.69 21.33 6.24
CA SER A 76 2.63 22.70 6.77
C SER A 76 3.84 23.58 6.41
N GLU A 77 5.00 22.96 6.10
CA GLU A 77 6.24 23.67 5.75
C GLU A 77 6.38 23.91 4.24
N LEU A 78 5.52 23.29 3.41
CA LEU A 78 5.71 23.16 1.96
C LEU A 78 4.80 24.00 1.09
N ASP A 79 3.84 24.73 1.67
CA ASP A 79 2.84 25.53 0.94
C ASP A 79 3.44 26.61 0.02
N SER A 80 4.77 26.84 0.06
CA SER A 80 5.49 27.78 -0.79
C SER A 80 6.16 27.16 -2.04
N PHE A 81 6.22 25.83 -2.18
CA PHE A 81 6.96 25.18 -3.27
C PHE A 81 6.11 24.93 -4.53
N ASN A 82 6.78 24.76 -5.67
CA ASN A 82 6.15 24.44 -6.96
C ASN A 82 5.35 23.13 -6.88
N SER A 83 4.11 23.14 -7.39
CA SER A 83 3.19 22.00 -7.39
C SER A 83 3.81 20.71 -7.93
N LYS A 84 4.61 20.77 -9.01
CA LYS A 84 5.26 19.57 -9.57
C LYS A 84 6.27 18.93 -8.61
N PHE A 85 7.00 19.74 -7.85
CA PHE A 85 7.94 19.23 -6.85
C PHE A 85 7.21 18.60 -5.67
N LEU A 86 6.10 19.19 -5.23
CA LEU A 86 5.25 18.66 -4.15
C LEU A 86 4.65 17.30 -4.51
N LEU A 87 4.10 17.16 -5.73
CA LEU A 87 3.59 15.89 -6.24
C LEU A 87 4.67 14.79 -6.21
N TYR A 88 5.88 15.13 -6.67
CA TYR A 88 7.02 14.20 -6.67
C TYR A 88 7.38 13.76 -5.24
N MET A 89 7.52 14.71 -4.30
CA MET A 89 7.89 14.41 -2.91
C MET A 89 6.85 13.53 -2.22
N ARG A 90 5.56 13.82 -2.43
CA ARG A 90 4.48 13.00 -1.85
C ARG A 90 4.47 11.58 -2.42
N ARG A 91 4.76 11.39 -3.71
CA ARG A 91 4.89 10.05 -4.30
C ARG A 91 6.00 9.26 -3.58
N LYS A 92 7.18 9.87 -3.42
CA LYS A 92 8.32 9.22 -2.75
C LYS A 92 8.04 8.94 -1.28
N TYR A 93 7.29 9.81 -0.61
CA TYR A 93 6.84 9.60 0.75
C TYR A 93 5.99 8.32 0.89
N PHE A 94 5.00 8.10 0.03
CA PHE A 94 4.18 6.87 0.08
C PHE A 94 4.96 5.62 -0.34
N HIS A 95 5.90 5.75 -1.28
CA HIS A 95 6.80 4.65 -1.67
C HIS A 95 7.75 4.27 -0.53
N LEU A 96 8.16 5.23 0.30
CA LEU A 96 8.92 4.96 1.51
C LEU A 96 8.05 4.30 2.59
N LEU A 97 6.86 4.84 2.85
CA LEU A 97 5.92 4.29 3.83
C LEU A 97 5.62 2.81 3.57
N ILE A 98 5.35 2.43 2.31
CA ILE A 98 5.01 1.05 1.99
C ILE A 98 6.18 0.08 2.24
N ILE A 99 7.44 0.53 2.11
CA ILE A 99 8.62 -0.29 2.45
C ILE A 99 8.62 -0.62 3.95
N PHE A 100 8.36 0.38 4.81
CA PHE A 100 8.29 0.19 6.26
C PHE A 100 7.10 -0.66 6.70
N LEU A 101 5.95 -0.55 6.02
CA LEU A 101 4.76 -1.35 6.32
C LEU A 101 4.84 -2.80 5.82
N ILE A 102 5.76 -3.11 4.90
CA ILE A 102 5.86 -4.45 4.31
C ILE A 102 7.09 -5.20 4.78
N VAL A 103 8.29 -4.63 4.65
CA VAL A 103 9.54 -5.41 4.76
C VAL A 103 9.71 -6.02 6.16
N PRO A 104 9.61 -5.26 7.27
CA PRO A 104 9.72 -5.86 8.61
C PRO A 104 8.55 -6.79 8.96
N PRO A 105 7.28 -6.43 8.73
CA PRO A 105 6.15 -7.35 8.95
C PRO A 105 6.26 -8.67 8.19
N LEU A 106 6.66 -8.63 6.91
CA LEU A 106 6.82 -9.83 6.09
C LEU A 106 7.95 -10.72 6.62
N TYR A 107 9.03 -10.13 7.14
CA TYR A 107 10.12 -10.89 7.73
C TYR A 107 9.72 -11.63 9.00
N VAL A 108 8.96 -10.96 9.88
CA VAL A 108 8.54 -11.45 11.20
C VAL A 108 7.37 -12.43 11.09
N SER A 109 6.28 -12.03 10.44
CA SER A 109 5.06 -12.83 10.29
C SER A 109 4.44 -12.58 8.91
N PRO A 110 4.82 -13.39 7.89
CA PRO A 110 4.31 -13.25 6.53
C PRO A 110 2.78 -13.25 6.46
N THR A 111 2.14 -14.17 7.19
CA THR A 111 0.68 -14.29 7.21
C THR A 111 0.00 -13.06 7.81
N THR A 112 0.56 -12.47 8.87
CA THR A 112 0.01 -11.23 9.46
C THR A 112 0.23 -10.03 8.54
N CYS A 113 1.37 -9.96 7.85
CA CYS A 113 1.63 -8.94 6.84
C CYS A 113 0.63 -9.05 5.68
N SER A 114 0.45 -10.25 5.12
CA SER A 114 -0.50 -10.56 4.06
C SER A 114 -1.94 -10.16 4.45
N LEU A 115 -2.38 -10.54 5.66
CA LEU A 115 -3.68 -10.18 6.21
C LEU A 115 -3.85 -8.66 6.35
N SER A 116 -2.84 -7.98 6.91
CA SER A 116 -2.85 -6.52 7.07
C SER A 116 -2.94 -5.79 5.72
N LEU A 117 -2.22 -6.30 4.71
CA LEU A 117 -2.28 -5.77 3.34
C LEU A 117 -3.66 -5.97 2.70
N SER A 118 -4.31 -7.11 2.94
CA SER A 118 -5.69 -7.35 2.48
C SER A 118 -6.68 -6.35 3.10
N PHE A 119 -6.56 -6.08 4.41
CA PHE A 119 -7.38 -5.06 5.07
C PHE A 119 -7.12 -3.66 4.53
N ALA A 120 -5.84 -3.29 4.36
CA ALA A 120 -5.48 -1.99 3.78
C ALA A 120 -6.03 -1.83 2.35
N PHE A 121 -5.89 -2.86 1.51
CA PHE A 121 -6.39 -2.85 0.13
C PHE A 121 -7.92 -2.75 0.09
N PHE A 122 -8.61 -3.54 0.92
CA PHE A 122 -10.06 -3.45 1.05
C PHE A 122 -10.50 -2.04 1.49
N GLY A 123 -9.84 -1.46 2.51
CA GLY A 123 -10.10 -0.10 2.97
C GLY A 123 -9.91 0.95 1.86
N MET A 124 -8.86 0.83 1.07
CA MET A 124 -8.61 1.70 -0.09
C MET A 124 -9.72 1.57 -1.15
N CYS A 125 -10.16 0.35 -1.47
CA CYS A 125 -11.27 0.10 -2.39
C CYS A 125 -12.59 0.68 -1.87
N VAL A 126 -12.90 0.51 -0.58
CA VAL A 126 -14.09 1.10 0.04
C VAL A 126 -14.01 2.63 0.02
N SER A 127 -12.86 3.21 0.35
CA SER A 127 -12.67 4.67 0.30
C SER A 127 -12.94 5.23 -1.09
N GLU A 128 -12.46 4.53 -2.12
CA GLU A 128 -12.64 4.91 -3.51
C GLU A 128 -14.09 4.77 -3.95
N PHE A 129 -14.76 3.69 -3.52
CA PHE A 129 -16.17 3.47 -3.77
C PHE A 129 -17.04 4.57 -3.16
N VAL A 130 -16.79 4.94 -1.90
CA VAL A 130 -17.47 6.05 -1.19
C VAL A 130 -17.25 7.38 -1.92
N ARG A 131 -16.04 7.63 -2.43
CA ARG A 131 -15.69 8.82 -3.21
C ARG A 131 -16.43 8.86 -4.55
N VAL A 132 -16.46 7.75 -5.30
CA VAL A 132 -17.10 7.65 -6.62
C VAL A 132 -18.62 7.79 -6.53
N LEU A 133 -19.24 7.25 -5.48
CA LEU A 133 -20.67 7.40 -5.24
C LEU A 133 -21.07 8.77 -4.68
N ASP A 134 -20.12 9.63 -4.35
CA ASP A 134 -20.34 10.91 -3.66
C ASP A 134 -21.27 10.74 -2.45
N PHE A 135 -20.92 9.79 -1.56
CA PHE A 135 -21.75 9.43 -0.42
C PHE A 135 -21.75 10.55 0.64
N GLY A 136 -22.57 11.57 0.41
CA GLY A 136 -22.75 12.72 1.29
C GLY A 136 -21.45 13.45 1.60
N GLY A 137 -21.30 13.90 2.85
CA GLY A 137 -20.11 14.63 3.31
C GLY A 137 -18.81 13.81 3.27
N PHE A 138 -18.90 12.49 3.47
CA PHE A 138 -17.72 11.59 3.46
C PHE A 138 -17.10 11.50 2.07
N GLY A 139 -17.91 11.39 1.01
CA GLY A 139 -17.42 11.38 -0.37
C GLY A 139 -16.61 12.63 -0.71
N LYS A 140 -17.06 13.80 -0.25
CA LYS A 140 -16.36 15.09 -0.44
C LYS A 140 -15.03 15.15 0.31
N GLN A 141 -15.00 14.78 1.59
CA GLN A 141 -13.76 14.77 2.39
C GLN A 141 -12.69 13.85 1.77
N ILE A 142 -13.09 12.64 1.36
CA ILE A 142 -12.20 11.69 0.70
C ILE A 142 -11.76 12.27 -0.66
N SER A 143 -12.67 12.87 -1.42
CA SER A 143 -12.34 13.51 -2.71
C SER A 143 -11.31 14.64 -2.55
N GLU A 144 -11.43 15.46 -1.52
CA GLU A 144 -10.46 16.53 -1.21
C GLU A 144 -9.10 15.97 -0.81
N PHE A 145 -9.06 14.94 0.03
CA PHE A 145 -7.84 14.23 0.37
C PHE A 145 -7.13 13.70 -0.89
N TYR A 146 -7.87 13.03 -1.77
CA TYR A 146 -7.32 12.51 -3.02
C TYR A 146 -6.93 13.60 -4.01
N LYS A 147 -7.68 14.70 -4.12
CA LYS A 147 -7.35 15.84 -5.01
C LYS A 147 -5.99 16.42 -4.72
N SER A 148 -5.63 16.56 -3.45
CA SER A 148 -4.27 16.97 -3.07
C SER A 148 -3.22 16.04 -3.68
N SER A 149 -3.62 14.78 -3.91
CA SER A 149 -2.77 13.66 -4.26
C SER A 149 -2.65 13.29 -5.75
N LEU A 150 -3.42 13.91 -6.65
CA LEU A 150 -3.50 13.57 -8.08
C LEU A 150 -2.47 14.33 -8.92
N ASP A 151 -1.82 13.64 -9.87
CA ASP A 151 -0.96 14.23 -10.91
C ASP A 151 -1.75 14.47 -12.22
N GLU A 152 -1.17 15.18 -13.20
CA GLU A 152 -1.73 15.33 -14.56
C GLU A 152 -1.99 13.97 -15.24
N LYS A 153 -1.27 12.92 -14.81
CA LYS A 153 -1.45 11.53 -15.27
C LYS A 153 -2.63 10.81 -14.63
N ASP A 154 -3.11 11.30 -13.49
CA ASP A 154 -4.27 10.78 -12.77
C ASP A 154 -5.53 11.61 -13.10
N SER A 155 -5.56 12.30 -14.25
CA SER A 155 -6.69 13.11 -14.73
C SER A 155 -7.97 12.32 -15.03
N GLY A 156 -8.02 11.03 -14.66
CA GLY A 156 -9.20 10.17 -14.72
C GLY A 156 -10.08 10.26 -13.47
N LYS A 157 -11.25 9.62 -13.52
CA LYS A 157 -12.22 9.61 -12.41
C LYS A 157 -11.77 8.82 -11.16
N LEU A 158 -10.68 8.05 -11.22
CA LEU A 158 -10.21 7.19 -10.13
C LEU A 158 -8.83 7.59 -9.61
N ALA A 159 -8.66 7.57 -8.29
CA ALA A 159 -7.39 7.87 -7.63
C ALA A 159 -6.45 6.66 -7.60
N MET A 160 -6.16 6.16 -8.80
CA MET A 160 -5.58 4.84 -9.02
C MET A 160 -4.14 4.69 -8.52
N SER A 161 -3.36 5.76 -8.46
CA SER A 161 -1.92 5.67 -8.15
C SER A 161 -1.61 5.02 -6.79
N HIS A 162 -2.44 5.24 -5.76
CA HIS A 162 -2.22 4.63 -4.43
C HIS A 162 -2.72 3.18 -4.36
N ILE A 163 -3.83 2.88 -5.04
CA ILE A 163 -4.35 1.52 -5.16
C ILE A 163 -3.37 0.65 -5.97
N TYR A 164 -2.81 1.16 -7.06
CA TYR A 164 -1.82 0.46 -7.87
C TYR A 164 -0.49 0.27 -7.15
N LEU A 165 -0.04 1.25 -6.36
CA LEU A 165 1.14 1.08 -5.52
C LEU A 165 0.93 -0.04 -4.50
N LEU A 166 -0.17 0.00 -3.74
CA LEU A 166 -0.46 -1.00 -2.72
C LEU A 166 -0.66 -2.39 -3.34
N PHE A 167 -1.45 -2.49 -4.41
CA PHE A 167 -1.70 -3.74 -5.11
C PHE A 167 -0.42 -4.30 -5.75
N GLY A 168 0.38 -3.47 -6.40
CA GLY A 168 1.64 -3.89 -7.03
C GLY A 168 2.64 -4.47 -6.02
N CYS A 169 2.65 -3.97 -4.79
CA CYS A 169 3.45 -4.54 -3.70
C CYS A 169 2.79 -5.75 -3.03
N ALA A 170 1.47 -5.75 -2.84
CA ALA A 170 0.76 -6.79 -2.12
C ALA A 170 0.54 -8.07 -2.95
N PHE A 171 0.37 -7.93 -4.27
CA PHE A 171 0.06 -9.06 -5.14
C PHE A 171 1.11 -10.17 -5.09
N PRO A 172 2.43 -9.90 -5.23
CA PRO A 172 3.45 -10.95 -5.10
C PRO A 172 3.48 -11.60 -3.70
N ILE A 173 3.14 -10.85 -2.64
CA ILE A 173 3.09 -11.36 -1.25
C ILE A 173 1.91 -12.31 -1.04
N TRP A 174 0.77 -12.02 -1.67
CA TRP A 174 -0.40 -12.91 -1.60
C TRP A 174 -0.15 -14.25 -2.30
N ILE A 175 0.70 -14.25 -3.34
CA ILE A 175 1.12 -15.47 -4.02
C ILE A 175 2.23 -16.18 -3.23
N GLU A 176 3.24 -15.42 -2.80
CA GLU A 176 4.38 -15.91 -2.05
C GLU A 176 4.30 -15.43 -0.59
N ASN A 177 3.65 -16.22 0.25
CA ASN A 177 3.45 -15.91 1.67
C ASN A 177 4.69 -16.21 2.53
N ASN A 178 5.87 -15.79 2.06
CA ASN A 178 7.16 -15.94 2.73
C ASN A 178 8.03 -14.70 2.53
N PHE A 179 9.06 -14.55 3.36
CA PHE A 179 10.07 -13.52 3.14
C PHE A 179 11.05 -13.99 2.05
N SER A 180 10.85 -13.53 0.82
CA SER A 180 11.65 -13.89 -0.34
C SER A 180 11.77 -12.75 -1.34
N VAL A 181 12.66 -12.90 -2.32
CA VAL A 181 12.82 -11.94 -3.42
C VAL A 181 11.54 -11.85 -4.27
N GLN A 182 10.86 -12.98 -4.47
CA GLN A 182 9.62 -13.07 -5.24
C GLN A 182 8.50 -12.28 -4.56
N ALA A 183 8.31 -12.49 -3.25
CA ALA A 183 7.33 -11.76 -2.44
C ALA A 183 7.61 -10.25 -2.43
N LEU A 184 8.88 -9.85 -2.35
CA LEU A 184 9.28 -8.43 -2.30
C LEU A 184 9.45 -7.78 -3.68
N SER A 185 9.22 -8.49 -4.78
CA SER A 185 9.49 -7.99 -6.14
C SER A 185 8.80 -6.65 -6.45
N GLY A 186 7.56 -6.46 -6.01
CA GLY A 186 6.83 -5.18 -6.15
C GLY A 186 7.47 -4.05 -5.34
N VAL A 187 7.88 -4.33 -4.10
CA VAL A 187 8.57 -3.37 -3.21
C VAL A 187 9.94 -3.01 -3.77
N LEU A 188 10.68 -3.99 -4.30
CA LEU A 188 11.99 -3.79 -4.92
C LEU A 188 11.88 -2.91 -6.15
N ALA A 189 10.93 -3.19 -7.06
CA ALA A 189 10.78 -2.44 -8.29
C ALA A 189 10.26 -1.02 -8.04
N VAL A 190 9.14 -0.88 -7.32
CA VAL A 190 8.44 0.41 -7.18
C VAL A 190 9.04 1.25 -6.05
N GLY A 191 9.51 0.63 -4.96
CA GLY A 191 10.13 1.33 -3.85
C GLY A 191 11.61 1.66 -4.11
N ILE A 192 12.46 0.63 -4.05
CA ILE A 192 13.93 0.81 -4.06
C ILE A 192 14.44 1.19 -5.46
N GLY A 193 14.06 0.40 -6.47
CA GLY A 193 14.48 0.57 -7.85
C GLY A 193 14.16 1.97 -8.37
N ASP A 194 12.89 2.39 -8.31
CA ASP A 194 12.46 3.70 -8.80
C ASP A 194 13.12 4.87 -8.05
N ALA A 195 13.36 4.73 -6.73
CA ALA A 195 14.08 5.73 -5.95
C ALA A 195 15.55 5.87 -6.41
N VAL A 196 16.29 4.77 -6.49
CA VAL A 196 17.70 4.78 -6.90
C VAL A 196 17.85 5.24 -8.36
N ALA A 197 16.96 4.79 -9.25
CA ALA A 197 16.93 5.21 -10.64
C ALA A 197 16.76 6.73 -10.78
N SER A 198 15.89 7.31 -9.95
CA SER A 198 15.63 8.75 -9.93
C SER A 198 16.86 9.53 -9.44
N ILE A 199 17.48 9.10 -8.33
CA ILE A 199 18.68 9.74 -7.78
C ILE A 199 19.83 9.71 -8.79
N ILE A 200 20.11 8.53 -9.36
CA ILE A 200 21.20 8.36 -10.33
C ILE A 200 20.89 9.12 -11.62
N GLY A 201 19.65 9.06 -12.10
CA GLY A 201 19.25 9.78 -13.33
C GLY A 201 19.28 11.30 -13.20
N ILE A 202 19.07 11.85 -11.99
CA ILE A 202 19.22 13.28 -11.72
C ILE A 202 20.70 13.66 -11.61
N LYS A 203 21.49 12.88 -10.87
CA LYS A 203 22.89 13.23 -10.56
C LYS A 203 23.87 12.93 -11.69
N PHE A 204 23.64 11.86 -12.45
CA PHE A 204 24.59 11.31 -13.42
C PHE A 204 23.99 11.09 -14.82
N GLY A 205 22.69 11.34 -15.02
CA GLY A 205 22.00 11.03 -16.27
C GLY A 205 22.43 11.93 -17.43
N ARG A 206 23.31 11.41 -18.31
CA ARG A 206 23.78 12.10 -19.52
C ARG A 206 23.10 11.56 -20.76
N HIS A 207 22.92 10.25 -20.86
CA HIS A 207 22.36 9.60 -22.04
C HIS A 207 20.88 9.29 -21.82
N ARG A 208 20.00 9.77 -22.71
CA ARG A 208 18.56 9.60 -22.61
C ARG A 208 18.07 8.51 -23.57
N TRP A 209 17.06 7.76 -23.15
CA TRP A 209 16.35 6.84 -24.05
C TRP A 209 15.61 7.64 -25.13
N PHE A 210 15.55 7.10 -26.35
CA PHE A 210 14.91 7.78 -27.48
C PHE A 210 13.46 8.17 -27.16
N GLY A 211 13.13 9.45 -27.32
CA GLY A 211 11.79 9.98 -27.03
C GLY A 211 11.41 10.03 -25.54
N SER A 212 12.34 9.81 -24.61
CA SER A 212 12.05 9.76 -23.18
C SER A 212 12.95 10.69 -22.34
N LYS A 213 12.40 11.18 -21.23
CA LYS A 213 13.17 11.90 -20.20
C LYS A 213 13.99 10.96 -19.32
N LYS A 214 13.84 9.64 -19.45
CA LYS A 214 14.57 8.65 -18.65
C LYS A 214 16.00 8.48 -19.18
N SER A 215 16.95 8.46 -18.26
CA SER A 215 18.38 8.26 -18.55
C SER A 215 18.78 6.79 -18.51
N ILE A 216 19.71 6.37 -19.36
CA ILE A 216 20.30 5.03 -19.36
C ILE A 216 20.99 4.77 -18.01
N GLU A 217 21.70 5.75 -17.46
CA GLU A 217 22.39 5.65 -16.16
C GLU A 217 21.39 5.39 -15.02
N GLY A 218 20.24 6.06 -15.05
CA GLY A 218 19.15 5.81 -14.12
C GLY A 218 18.60 4.38 -14.24
N THR A 219 18.47 3.85 -15.46
CA THR A 219 18.08 2.44 -15.68
C THR A 219 19.14 1.47 -15.16
N LEU A 220 20.43 1.75 -15.35
CA LEU A 220 21.50 0.95 -14.75
C LEU A 220 21.43 0.99 -13.22
N GLY A 221 21.17 2.17 -12.66
CA GLY A 221 20.93 2.36 -11.24
C GLY A 221 19.79 1.50 -10.68
N PHE A 222 18.67 1.44 -11.42
CA PHE A 222 17.54 0.55 -11.12
C PHE A 222 17.95 -0.92 -11.07
N ILE A 223 18.65 -1.40 -12.11
CA ILE A 223 19.04 -2.81 -12.22
C ILE A 223 20.01 -3.17 -11.09
N CYS A 224 21.05 -2.37 -10.88
CA CYS A 224 22.04 -2.61 -9.84
C CYS A 224 21.42 -2.61 -8.43
N SER A 225 20.47 -1.70 -8.16
CA SER A 225 19.84 -1.64 -6.84
C SER A 225 18.91 -2.83 -6.59
N ILE A 226 18.17 -3.30 -7.59
CA ILE A 226 17.38 -4.53 -7.47
C ILE A 226 18.29 -5.72 -7.21
N LEU A 227 19.35 -5.90 -8.00
CA LEU A 227 20.28 -7.02 -7.81
C LEU A 227 20.91 -7.03 -6.41
N ALA A 228 21.41 -5.87 -5.96
CA ALA A 228 21.99 -5.74 -4.63
C ALA A 228 20.96 -6.03 -3.52
N SER A 229 19.74 -5.53 -3.67
CA SER A 229 18.66 -5.75 -2.70
C SER A 229 18.20 -7.21 -2.68
N SER A 230 18.13 -7.87 -3.83
CA SER A 230 17.80 -9.30 -3.94
C SER A 230 18.85 -10.15 -3.23
N LEU A 231 20.15 -9.87 -3.40
CA LEU A 231 21.21 -10.58 -2.68
C LEU A 231 21.09 -10.39 -1.16
N CYS A 232 20.76 -9.18 -0.72
CA CYS A 232 20.52 -8.88 0.70
C CYS A 232 19.33 -9.68 1.24
N ILE A 233 18.21 -9.72 0.50
CA ILE A 233 17.02 -10.49 0.88
C ILE A 233 17.34 -11.98 0.96
N GLU A 234 18.02 -12.56 -0.02
CA GLU A 234 18.44 -13.97 0.00
C GLU A 234 19.29 -14.31 1.22
N TYR A 235 20.20 -13.41 1.61
CA TYR A 235 21.01 -13.57 2.81
C TYR A 235 20.14 -13.65 4.08
N PHE A 236 19.16 -12.76 4.23
CA PHE A 236 18.24 -12.76 5.38
C PHE A 236 17.17 -13.85 5.32
N ALA A 237 16.79 -14.29 4.13
CA ALA A 237 15.83 -15.37 3.91
C ALA A 237 16.42 -16.75 4.26
N ASN A 238 17.75 -16.89 4.21
CA ASN A 238 18.43 -18.13 4.59
C ASN A 238 18.05 -18.56 6.03
N PRO A 239 17.55 -19.79 6.25
CA PRO A 239 17.06 -20.23 7.56
C PRO A 239 18.07 -20.09 8.71
N SER A 240 19.36 -20.33 8.44
CA SER A 240 20.43 -20.23 9.44
C SER A 240 20.61 -18.79 9.94
N ASN A 241 20.60 -17.83 9.00
CA ASN A 241 20.71 -16.41 9.30
C ASN A 241 19.43 -15.88 9.94
N LYS A 242 18.27 -16.31 9.44
CA LYS A 242 16.96 -15.91 9.98
C LYS A 242 16.82 -16.28 11.45
N PHE A 243 17.18 -17.52 11.82
CA PHE A 243 17.15 -18.00 13.20
C PHE A 243 18.08 -17.21 14.11
N THR A 244 19.32 -16.96 13.65
CA THR A 244 20.31 -16.18 14.40
C THR A 244 19.81 -14.76 14.68
N PHE A 245 19.24 -14.12 13.67
CA PHE A 245 18.74 -12.74 13.79
C PHE A 245 17.49 -12.66 14.67
N GLN A 246 16.54 -13.61 14.54
CA GLN A 246 15.36 -13.64 15.41
C GLN A 246 15.73 -13.87 16.88
N LYS A 247 16.72 -14.72 17.17
CA LYS A 247 17.23 -14.89 18.53
C LYS A 247 17.79 -13.58 19.10
N ALA A 248 18.53 -12.81 18.30
CA ALA A 248 19.11 -11.54 18.74
C ALA A 248 18.06 -10.45 19.02
N ILE A 249 16.87 -10.51 18.39
CA ILE A 249 15.77 -9.58 18.65
C ILE A 249 15.02 -9.93 19.94
N ILE A 250 14.93 -11.22 20.25
CA ILE A 250 14.12 -11.74 21.38
C ILE A 250 14.95 -11.79 22.69
N SER A 251 16.29 -11.86 22.59
CA SER A 251 17.22 -11.80 23.73
C SER A 251 17.40 -10.38 24.26
#